data_AF-Q6TCH7-F1
#
_entry.id   AF-Q6TCH7-F1
#
_cell.length_a   1.000
_cell.length_b   1.000
_cell.length_c   1.000
_cell.angle_alpha   90.00
_cell.angle_beta   90.00
_cell.angle_gamma   90.00
#
_symmetry.space_group_name_H-M   'P 1'
#
loop_
_entity.id
_entity.type
_entity.pdbx_description
1 polymer ?
#
loop_
_entity_poly.entity_id
_entity_poly.type
_entity_poly.pdbx_seq_one_letter_code
_entity_poly.pdbx_strand_id
1 'polypeptide(L)'
;MHQKLLKSAHYIELGSYQYWPVLVPRGIRLYTYEQIPGSLKDNPYITDGYRAYLPSRLCIKSLFILSNETVNIWSHLLGFFLFFTLGIYDMTSVLPSASASREDFVICSICLFCFQVCMLCSVGYHLFSCHRSEKTCRRWMALDYAGISIGILGCYVSGVFYAFYCNNYWRQVYLITVLAMILAVFFAQIHPNYLTQQWQRLRSIIFCSVSGYGVIPTLHWVWLNGGIGAPIVQDFAPRVIVMYMIALLAFLFYISKVPERYFPGQLNYLGSSHQIWHILAVVMLYWWHQSTVYVMQYRHSKPCPDYVSHL
;
A
#
# COMPACT_ATOMS: atom_id res chain seq x y z
N MET A 1 -21.58 -36.05 35.45
CA MET A 1 -20.76 -35.93 34.23
C MET A 1 -20.66 -34.48 33.69
N HIS A 2 -20.81 -33.41 34.50
CA HIS A 2 -20.84 -32.02 33.96
C HIS A 2 -20.24 -30.97 34.93
N GLN A 3 -19.02 -31.19 35.44
CA GLN A 3 -18.33 -30.19 36.29
C GLN A 3 -16.88 -29.86 35.88
N LYS A 4 -16.37 -30.41 34.76
CA LYS A 4 -15.01 -30.12 34.28
C LYS A 4 -14.89 -28.93 33.31
N LEU A 5 -15.98 -28.24 32.96
CA LEU A 5 -15.95 -27.17 31.96
C LEU A 5 -15.93 -25.72 32.49
N LEU A 6 -16.09 -25.49 33.80
CA LEU A 6 -16.25 -24.13 34.34
C LEU A 6 -15.04 -23.56 35.12
N LYS A 7 -13.87 -24.21 35.13
CA LYS A 7 -12.75 -23.83 36.03
C LYS A 7 -11.52 -23.15 35.41
N SER A 8 -11.55 -22.55 34.22
CA SER A 8 -10.34 -21.83 33.75
C SER A 8 -10.55 -20.65 32.79
N ALA A 9 -11.66 -19.92 32.91
CA ALA A 9 -11.71 -18.55 32.41
C ALA A 9 -11.13 -17.62 33.48
N HIS A 10 -9.85 -17.27 33.37
CA HIS A 10 -9.32 -16.12 34.10
C HIS A 10 -9.83 -14.85 33.41
N TYR A 11 -10.87 -14.24 33.98
CA TYR A 11 -11.19 -12.85 33.71
C TYR A 11 -10.12 -12.00 34.39
N ILE A 12 -9.28 -11.34 33.60
CA ILE A 12 -8.46 -10.23 34.07
C ILE A 12 -9.26 -9.00 33.68
N GLU A 13 -9.64 -8.17 34.66
CA GLU A 13 -10.25 -6.86 34.42
C GLU A 13 -9.29 -6.03 33.56
N LEU A 14 -9.64 -5.90 32.27
CA LEU A 14 -8.99 -4.98 31.36
C LEU A 14 -9.53 -3.58 31.66
N GLY A 15 -8.62 -2.62 31.70
CA GLY A 15 -8.92 -1.24 32.06
C GLY A 15 -10.17 -0.70 31.36
N SER A 16 -11.15 -0.30 32.16
CA SER A 16 -12.26 0.61 31.88
C SER A 16 -12.95 0.58 30.49
N TYR A 17 -13.02 -0.56 29.79
CA TYR A 17 -13.86 -0.71 28.60
C TYR A 17 -14.79 -1.92 28.74
N GLN A 18 -16.05 -1.64 29.07
CA GLN A 18 -17.08 -2.65 29.39
C GLN A 18 -17.87 -3.16 28.16
N TYR A 19 -17.49 -2.85 26.91
CA TYR A 19 -18.25 -3.33 25.74
C TYR A 19 -17.37 -3.70 24.55
N TRP A 20 -16.61 -4.80 24.65
CA TRP A 20 -16.44 -5.75 23.53
C TRP A 20 -15.95 -7.10 24.07
N PRO A 21 -16.77 -8.17 24.08
CA PRO A 21 -16.26 -9.51 24.34
C PRO A 21 -15.41 -9.95 23.16
N VAL A 22 -14.13 -9.58 23.13
CA VAL A 22 -13.18 -10.17 22.18
C VAL A 22 -13.04 -11.63 22.58
N LEU A 23 -13.61 -12.53 21.78
CA LEU A 23 -13.32 -13.96 21.87
C LEU A 23 -11.83 -14.14 21.57
N VAL A 24 -11.03 -14.26 22.62
CA VAL A 24 -9.61 -14.56 22.52
C VAL A 24 -9.45 -16.09 22.48
N PRO A 25 -9.02 -16.70 21.35
CA PRO A 25 -8.59 -18.09 21.34
C PRO A 25 -7.52 -18.31 22.42
N ARG A 26 -7.56 -19.47 23.10
CA ARG A 26 -6.59 -19.83 24.14
C ARG A 26 -5.15 -19.49 23.69
N GLY A 27 -4.49 -18.61 24.43
CA GLY A 27 -3.06 -18.33 24.30
C GLY A 27 -2.64 -17.03 23.60
N ILE A 28 -3.57 -16.17 23.11
CA ILE A 28 -3.20 -14.88 22.50
C ILE A 28 -3.76 -13.71 23.31
N ARG A 29 -2.96 -13.15 24.22
CA ARG A 29 -3.36 -11.98 25.01
C ARG A 29 -3.25 -10.67 24.22
N LEU A 30 -4.20 -9.76 24.42
CA LEU A 30 -4.08 -8.36 24.00
C LEU A 30 -3.48 -7.52 25.12
N TYR A 31 -2.65 -6.57 24.74
CA TYR A 31 -1.86 -5.73 25.64
C TYR A 31 -2.20 -4.26 25.44
N THR A 32 -2.11 -3.52 26.54
CA THR A 32 -2.16 -2.06 26.52
C THR A 32 -0.86 -1.47 25.96
N TYR A 33 -0.90 -0.21 25.52
CA TYR A 33 0.26 0.52 25.03
C TYR A 33 1.44 0.51 25.99
N GLU A 34 1.19 0.46 27.30
CA GLU A 34 2.29 0.43 28.28
C GLU A 34 2.95 -0.93 28.46
N GLN A 35 2.24 -2.01 28.12
CA GLN A 35 2.71 -3.38 28.30
C GLN A 35 3.47 -3.93 27.10
N ILE A 36 3.47 -3.24 25.97
CA ILE A 36 4.17 -3.68 24.75
C ILE A 36 5.65 -3.27 24.73
N PRO A 37 6.50 -4.02 24.01
CA PRO A 37 7.91 -3.66 23.86
C PRO A 37 8.07 -2.31 23.14
N GLY A 38 9.13 -1.57 23.47
CA GLY A 38 9.40 -0.24 22.91
C GLY A 38 9.48 -0.20 21.38
N SER A 39 9.84 -1.31 20.72
CA SER A 39 9.85 -1.40 19.26
C SER A 39 8.46 -1.32 18.60
N LEU A 40 7.38 -1.61 19.35
CA LEU A 40 5.99 -1.52 18.89
C LEU A 40 5.30 -0.20 19.29
N LYS A 41 5.92 0.59 20.17
CA LYS A 41 5.37 1.86 20.66
C LYS A 41 5.60 2.99 19.63
N ASP A 42 4.73 3.10 18.62
CA ASP A 42 4.77 4.18 17.61
C ASP A 42 3.68 5.25 17.84
N ASN A 43 2.44 4.83 18.03
CA ASN A 43 1.30 5.73 18.19
C ASN A 43 0.77 5.71 19.63
N PRO A 44 1.05 6.73 20.46
CA PRO A 44 0.62 6.77 21.87
C PRO A 44 -0.89 6.97 22.05
N TYR A 45 -1.61 7.37 20.99
CA TYR A 45 -3.06 7.58 21.06
C TYR A 45 -3.86 6.27 20.92
N ILE A 46 -3.22 5.21 20.43
CA ILE A 46 -3.75 3.85 20.45
C ILE A 46 -3.34 3.22 21.78
N THR A 47 -4.29 3.04 22.68
CA THR A 47 -4.01 2.70 24.09
C THR A 47 -4.13 1.21 24.41
N ASP A 48 -4.81 0.44 23.57
CA ASP A 48 -5.10 -0.99 23.79
C ASP A 48 -5.28 -1.75 22.47
N GLY A 49 -5.39 -3.07 22.57
CA GLY A 49 -5.67 -3.97 21.45
C GLY A 49 -4.41 -4.50 20.78
N TYR A 50 -3.22 -4.32 21.37
CA TYR A 50 -1.97 -4.76 20.78
C TYR A 50 -1.75 -6.26 20.96
N ARG A 51 -1.28 -6.90 19.88
CA ARG A 51 -0.71 -8.25 19.93
C ARG A 51 0.78 -8.13 20.22
N ALA A 52 1.31 -8.95 21.13
CA ALA A 52 2.75 -8.98 21.44
C ALA A 52 3.21 -10.35 21.91
N TYR A 53 4.53 -10.59 21.80
CA TYR A 53 5.22 -11.79 22.31
C TYR A 53 4.75 -13.12 21.71
N LEU A 54 4.22 -13.10 20.48
CA LEU A 54 3.68 -14.30 19.84
C LEU A 54 4.76 -15.08 19.07
N PRO A 55 4.81 -16.42 19.14
CA PRO A 55 5.53 -17.22 18.15
C PRO A 55 4.81 -17.20 16.79
N SER A 56 5.51 -17.54 15.69
CA SER A 56 4.97 -17.46 14.32
C SER A 56 3.60 -18.13 14.14
N ARG A 57 3.40 -19.31 14.73
CA ARG A 57 2.12 -20.04 14.65
C ARG A 57 0.96 -19.24 15.26
N LEU A 58 1.19 -18.54 16.37
CA LEU A 58 0.18 -17.71 17.01
C LEU A 58 0.01 -16.36 16.30
N CYS A 59 1.07 -15.82 15.66
CA CYS A 59 0.94 -14.66 14.78
C CYS A 59 -0.08 -14.96 13.66
N ILE A 60 0.05 -16.09 12.97
CA ILE A 60 -0.91 -16.49 11.91
C ILE A 60 -2.32 -16.69 12.49
N LYS A 61 -2.45 -17.42 13.60
CA LYS A 61 -3.78 -17.62 14.24
C LYS A 61 -4.42 -16.32 14.69
N SER A 62 -3.62 -15.29 15.00
CA SER A 62 -4.13 -13.98 15.42
C SER A 62 -4.81 -13.19 14.30
N LEU A 63 -4.75 -13.65 13.04
CA LEU A 63 -5.53 -13.11 11.92
C LEU A 63 -7.04 -13.02 12.23
N PHE A 64 -7.54 -13.97 13.02
CA PHE A 64 -8.96 -14.07 13.41
C PHE A 64 -9.25 -13.45 14.79
N ILE A 65 -8.32 -12.69 15.36
CA ILE A 65 -8.51 -11.99 16.63
C ILE A 65 -8.68 -10.51 16.33
N LEU A 66 -9.70 -9.91 16.93
CA LEU A 66 -9.89 -8.46 16.86
C LEU A 66 -8.79 -7.78 17.68
N SER A 67 -7.94 -7.02 16.99
CA SER A 67 -6.79 -6.29 17.50
C SER A 67 -6.73 -4.93 16.81
N ASN A 68 -5.86 -4.04 17.28
CA ASN A 68 -5.65 -2.73 16.67
C ASN A 68 -5.16 -2.80 15.20
N GLU A 69 -4.53 -3.93 14.83
CA GLU A 69 -4.02 -4.20 13.50
C GLU A 69 -5.02 -4.91 12.57
N THR A 70 -6.20 -5.31 13.06
CA THR A 70 -7.13 -6.15 12.29
C THR A 70 -7.55 -5.49 10.97
N VAL A 71 -7.89 -4.20 10.99
CA VAL A 71 -8.26 -3.47 9.78
C VAL A 71 -7.08 -3.29 8.83
N ASN A 72 -5.85 -3.11 9.35
CA ASN A 72 -4.64 -3.02 8.53
C ASN A 72 -4.39 -4.32 7.76
N ILE A 73 -4.52 -5.47 8.45
CA ILE A 73 -4.34 -6.80 7.85
C ILE A 73 -5.44 -7.06 6.82
N TRP A 74 -6.71 -6.91 7.19
CA TRP A 74 -7.83 -7.30 6.33
C TRP A 74 -8.03 -6.36 5.15
N SER A 75 -7.79 -5.05 5.29
CA SER A 75 -7.89 -4.12 4.16
C SER A 75 -6.90 -4.49 3.05
N HIS A 76 -5.65 -4.80 3.38
CA HIS A 76 -4.64 -5.20 2.41
C HIS A 76 -4.79 -6.66 1.95
N LEU A 77 -5.28 -7.57 2.79
CA LEU A 77 -5.58 -8.94 2.36
C LEU A 77 -6.73 -8.95 1.33
N LEU A 78 -7.78 -8.15 1.55
CA LEU A 78 -8.84 -7.93 0.58
C LEU A 78 -8.32 -7.20 -0.67
N GLY A 79 -7.42 -6.22 -0.50
CA GLY A 79 -6.72 -5.57 -1.61
C GLY A 79 -5.94 -6.56 -2.47
N PHE A 80 -5.22 -7.52 -1.88
CA PHE A 80 -4.54 -8.58 -2.61
C PHE A 80 -5.53 -9.40 -3.46
N PHE A 81 -6.63 -9.87 -2.88
CA PHE A 81 -7.64 -10.63 -3.63
C PHE A 81 -8.29 -9.78 -4.73
N LEU A 82 -8.55 -8.49 -4.48
CA LEU A 82 -9.04 -7.56 -5.48
C LEU A 82 -8.09 -7.49 -6.69
N PHE A 83 -6.80 -7.22 -6.48
CA PHE A 83 -5.84 -7.13 -7.59
C PHE A 83 -5.56 -8.48 -8.24
N PHE A 84 -5.64 -9.58 -7.49
CA PHE A 84 -5.54 -10.92 -8.06
C PHE A 84 -6.72 -11.19 -9.01
N THR A 85 -7.96 -10.95 -8.56
CA THR A 85 -9.17 -11.14 -9.39
C THR A 85 -9.19 -10.19 -10.59
N LEU A 86 -8.83 -8.92 -10.40
CA LEU A 86 -8.67 -7.97 -11.51
C LEU A 86 -7.62 -8.46 -12.51
N GLY A 87 -6.50 -9.02 -12.03
CA GLY A 87 -5.48 -9.55 -12.92
C GLY A 87 -5.95 -10.74 -13.74
N ILE A 88 -6.73 -11.66 -13.16
CA ILE A 88 -7.36 -12.72 -13.95
C ILE A 88 -8.32 -12.12 -14.98
N TYR A 89 -9.21 -11.22 -14.56
CA TYR A 89 -10.20 -10.60 -15.45
C TYR A 89 -9.56 -9.81 -16.61
N ASP A 90 -8.53 -9.04 -16.33
CA ASP A 90 -7.80 -8.26 -17.32
C ASP A 90 -7.12 -9.16 -18.35
N MET A 91 -6.47 -10.22 -17.90
CA MET A 91 -5.77 -11.16 -18.78
C MET A 91 -6.71 -12.03 -19.61
N THR A 92 -7.87 -12.42 -19.07
CA THR A 92 -8.80 -13.33 -19.76
C THR A 92 -9.88 -12.62 -20.56
N SER A 93 -10.19 -11.37 -20.24
CA SER A 93 -11.36 -10.68 -20.80
C SER A 93 -11.01 -9.30 -21.34
N VAL A 94 -10.44 -8.40 -20.54
CA VAL A 94 -10.22 -7.01 -20.95
C VAL A 94 -9.20 -6.92 -22.08
N LEU A 95 -7.99 -7.45 -21.88
CA LEU A 95 -6.91 -7.37 -22.87
C LEU A 95 -7.24 -8.10 -24.18
N PRO A 96 -7.79 -9.33 -24.15
CA PRO A 96 -8.26 -9.98 -25.38
C PRO A 96 -9.37 -9.19 -26.09
N SER A 97 -10.35 -8.64 -25.36
CA SER A 97 -11.45 -7.88 -25.97
C SER A 97 -10.98 -6.58 -26.64
N ALA A 98 -9.90 -5.98 -26.13
CA ALA A 98 -9.28 -4.79 -26.69
C ALA A 98 -8.30 -5.11 -27.83
N SER A 99 -8.12 -6.39 -28.21
CA SER A 99 -7.06 -6.84 -29.13
C SER A 99 -5.67 -6.33 -28.70
N ALA A 100 -5.42 -6.33 -27.39
CA ALA A 100 -4.25 -5.70 -26.80
C ALA A 100 -2.93 -6.35 -27.27
N SER A 101 -1.88 -5.55 -27.34
CA SER A 101 -0.56 -6.01 -27.77
C SER A 101 0.12 -6.88 -26.71
N ARG A 102 1.12 -7.67 -27.09
CA ARG A 102 1.93 -8.45 -26.12
C ARG A 102 2.55 -7.55 -25.04
N GLU A 103 2.93 -6.32 -25.40
CA GLU A 103 3.47 -5.37 -24.44
C GLU A 103 2.43 -4.97 -23.38
N ASP A 104 1.16 -4.79 -23.77
CA ASP A 104 0.08 -4.49 -22.83
C ASP A 104 -0.13 -5.63 -21.83
N PHE A 105 -0.11 -6.88 -22.29
CA PHE A 105 -0.16 -8.05 -21.41
C PHE A 105 0.97 -8.05 -20.39
N VAL A 106 2.20 -7.74 -20.82
CA VAL A 106 3.38 -7.68 -19.94
C VAL A 106 3.26 -6.54 -18.94
N ILE A 107 2.92 -5.33 -19.37
CA ILE A 107 2.84 -4.14 -18.51
C ILE A 107 1.71 -4.27 -17.50
N CYS A 108 0.53 -4.74 -17.91
CA CYS A 108 -0.58 -4.98 -16.99
C CYS A 108 -0.22 -6.07 -15.96
N SER A 109 0.44 -7.16 -16.40
CA SER A 109 0.90 -8.23 -15.50
C SER A 109 1.90 -7.71 -14.46
N ILE A 110 2.89 -6.91 -14.89
CA ILE A 110 3.88 -6.31 -13.98
C ILE A 110 3.20 -5.36 -12.99
N CYS A 111 2.33 -4.48 -13.45
CA CYS A 111 1.62 -3.51 -12.61
C CYS A 111 0.82 -4.22 -11.51
N LEU A 112 -0.01 -5.19 -11.89
CA LEU A 112 -0.84 -5.96 -10.95
C LEU A 112 -0.02 -6.85 -10.03
N PHE A 113 1.08 -7.43 -10.51
CA PHE A 113 2.00 -8.18 -9.67
C PHE A 113 2.64 -7.27 -8.61
N CYS A 114 3.09 -6.07 -8.99
CA CYS A 114 3.61 -5.08 -8.04
C CYS A 114 2.59 -4.71 -6.96
N PHE A 115 1.31 -4.53 -7.33
CA PHE A 115 0.25 -4.20 -6.37
C PHE A 115 -0.01 -5.36 -5.41
N GLN A 116 -0.06 -6.60 -5.91
CA GLN A 116 -0.22 -7.79 -5.08
C GLN A 116 0.95 -7.96 -4.09
N VAL A 117 2.19 -7.77 -4.54
CA VAL A 117 3.37 -7.84 -3.69
C VAL A 117 3.32 -6.76 -2.61
N CYS A 118 2.99 -5.51 -2.96
CA CYS A 118 2.80 -4.42 -2.01
C CYS A 118 1.78 -4.80 -0.92
N MET A 119 0.63 -5.36 -1.31
CA MET A 119 -0.41 -5.79 -0.37
C MET A 119 0.07 -6.90 0.56
N LEU A 120 0.70 -7.95 0.01
CA LEU A 120 1.19 -9.09 0.79
C LEU A 120 2.32 -8.74 1.75
N CYS A 121 3.24 -7.86 1.34
CA CYS A 121 4.31 -7.35 2.21
C CYS A 121 3.75 -6.66 3.45
N SER A 122 2.74 -5.81 3.26
CA SER A 122 2.04 -5.13 4.35
C SER A 122 1.26 -6.11 5.23
N VAL A 123 0.50 -7.04 4.65
CA VAL A 123 -0.17 -8.11 5.42
C VAL A 123 0.84 -8.87 6.29
N GLY A 124 1.99 -9.23 5.72
CA GLY A 124 3.07 -9.89 6.42
C GLY A 124 3.57 -9.08 7.62
N TYR A 125 3.85 -7.80 7.44
CA TYR A 125 4.25 -6.94 8.55
C TYR A 125 3.19 -6.81 9.63
N HIS A 126 1.96 -6.45 9.28
CA HIS A 126 0.90 -6.29 10.28
C HIS A 126 0.54 -7.61 10.96
N LEU A 127 0.73 -8.76 10.31
CA LEU A 127 0.54 -10.07 10.94
C LEU A 127 1.68 -10.45 11.91
N PHE A 128 2.94 -10.16 11.55
CA PHE A 128 4.13 -10.61 12.26
C PHE A 128 4.86 -9.52 13.08
N SER A 129 4.39 -8.28 13.09
CA SER A 129 4.93 -7.18 13.92
C SER A 129 4.92 -7.54 15.41
N CYS A 130 3.94 -8.33 15.84
CA CYS A 130 3.75 -8.83 17.20
C CYS A 130 4.65 -10.02 17.59
N HIS A 131 5.56 -10.45 16.71
CA HIS A 131 6.36 -11.65 16.91
C HIS A 131 7.35 -11.50 18.08
N ARG A 132 7.57 -12.56 18.86
CA ARG A 132 8.46 -12.55 20.05
C ARG A 132 9.93 -12.22 19.76
N SER A 133 10.37 -12.46 18.52
CA SER A 133 11.73 -12.15 18.06
C SER A 133 11.72 -10.82 17.34
N GLU A 134 12.39 -9.82 17.92
CA GLU A 134 12.52 -8.48 17.34
C GLU A 134 13.18 -8.53 15.94
N LYS A 135 14.12 -9.46 15.73
CA LYS A 135 14.75 -9.68 14.41
C LYS A 135 13.73 -10.07 13.35
N THR A 136 12.74 -10.89 13.71
CA THR A 136 11.65 -11.26 12.80
C THR A 136 10.76 -10.05 12.51
N CYS A 137 10.39 -9.27 13.53
CA CYS A 137 9.58 -8.06 13.36
C CYS A 137 10.27 -7.04 12.43
N ARG A 138 11.57 -6.79 12.64
CA ARG A 138 12.37 -5.88 11.82
C ARG A 138 12.47 -6.33 10.36
N ARG A 139 12.61 -7.63 10.10
CA ARG A 139 12.62 -8.18 8.73
C ARG A 139 11.30 -7.95 8.01
N TRP A 140 10.18 -8.19 8.69
CA TRP A 140 8.87 -7.92 8.11
C TRP A 140 8.62 -6.43 7.89
N MET A 141 9.06 -5.57 8.80
CA MET A 141 9.01 -4.12 8.62
C MET A 141 9.83 -3.67 7.39
N ALA A 142 11.01 -4.26 7.18
CA ALA A 142 11.80 -3.99 5.97
C ALA A 142 11.08 -4.44 4.69
N LEU A 143 10.44 -5.61 4.71
CA LEU A 143 9.66 -6.11 3.59
C LEU A 143 8.44 -5.24 3.29
N ASP A 144 7.79 -4.67 4.29
CA ASP A 144 6.68 -3.74 4.12
C ASP A 144 7.12 -2.46 3.42
N TYR A 145 8.19 -1.82 3.91
CA TYR A 145 8.77 -0.66 3.23
C TYR A 145 9.28 -0.98 1.82
N ALA A 146 9.82 -2.17 1.59
CA ALA A 146 10.17 -2.64 0.25
C ALA A 146 8.92 -2.80 -0.63
N GLY A 147 7.82 -3.32 -0.07
CA GLY A 147 6.53 -3.46 -0.73
C GLY A 147 5.97 -2.12 -1.21
N ILE A 148 6.07 -1.06 -0.39
CA ILE A 148 5.68 0.30 -0.79
C ILE A 148 6.49 0.75 -2.02
N SER A 149 7.80 0.56 -2.03
CA SER A 149 8.66 0.88 -3.19
C SER A 149 8.22 0.10 -4.45
N ILE A 150 7.90 -1.19 -4.31
CA ILE A 150 7.42 -2.03 -5.43
C ILE A 150 6.05 -1.53 -5.93
N GLY A 151 5.14 -1.14 -5.05
CA GLY A 151 3.85 -0.56 -5.43
C GLY A 151 4.00 0.74 -6.21
N ILE A 152 4.90 1.63 -5.76
CA ILE A 152 5.24 2.88 -6.48
C ILE A 152 5.82 2.55 -7.87
N LEU A 153 6.74 1.58 -7.96
CA LEU A 153 7.29 1.12 -9.23
C LEU A 153 6.18 0.66 -10.18
N GLY A 154 5.23 -0.14 -9.71
CA GLY A 154 4.09 -0.59 -10.51
C GLY A 154 3.25 0.56 -11.08
N CYS A 155 3.01 1.61 -10.28
CA CYS A 155 2.29 2.80 -10.73
C CYS A 155 3.06 3.54 -11.82
N TYR A 156 4.37 3.71 -11.64
CA TYR A 156 5.22 4.37 -12.64
C TYR A 156 5.36 3.58 -13.93
N VAL A 157 5.55 2.26 -13.85
CA VAL A 157 5.72 1.42 -15.04
C VAL A 157 4.50 1.52 -15.95
N SER A 158 3.30 1.35 -15.39
CA SER A 158 2.04 1.51 -16.12
C SER A 158 1.85 2.95 -16.61
N GLY A 159 2.02 3.94 -15.75
CA GLY A 159 1.84 5.36 -16.08
C GLY A 159 2.73 5.85 -17.21
N VAL A 160 4.04 5.65 -17.06
CA VAL A 160 5.04 6.10 -18.03
C VAL A 160 4.88 5.35 -19.35
N PHE A 161 4.58 4.04 -19.32
CA PHE A 161 4.38 3.27 -20.54
C PHE A 161 3.23 3.85 -21.38
N TYR A 162 2.06 4.07 -20.78
CA TYR A 162 0.89 4.57 -21.51
C TYR A 162 0.92 6.07 -21.82
N ALA A 163 1.51 6.88 -20.93
CA ALA A 163 1.72 8.30 -21.17
C ALA A 163 2.63 8.50 -22.38
N PHE A 164 3.80 7.86 -22.39
CA PHE A 164 4.81 7.97 -23.44
C PHE A 164 4.72 6.81 -24.46
N TYR A 165 3.52 6.29 -24.70
CA TYR A 165 3.30 5.18 -25.63
C TYR A 165 3.85 5.49 -27.04
N CYS A 166 3.62 6.71 -27.52
CA CYS A 166 4.10 7.17 -28.83
C CYS A 166 5.54 7.70 -28.85
N ASN A 167 6.19 7.83 -27.70
CA ASN A 167 7.54 8.37 -27.60
C ASN A 167 8.45 7.41 -26.85
N ASN A 168 9.05 6.48 -27.60
CA ASN A 168 9.92 5.44 -27.07
C ASN A 168 11.12 6.01 -26.31
N TYR A 169 11.73 7.09 -26.79
CA TYR A 169 12.89 7.70 -26.17
C TYR A 169 12.57 8.18 -24.75
N TRP A 170 11.56 9.04 -24.60
CA TRP A 170 11.18 9.57 -23.29
C TRP A 170 10.61 8.50 -22.37
N ARG A 171 9.89 7.51 -22.92
CA ARG A 171 9.46 6.33 -22.16
C ARG A 171 10.63 5.64 -21.48
N GLN A 172 11.71 5.36 -22.21
CA GLN A 172 12.89 4.69 -21.65
C GLN A 172 13.63 5.55 -20.64
N VAL A 173 13.83 6.84 -20.93
CA VAL A 173 14.46 7.79 -19.98
C VAL A 173 13.73 7.76 -18.64
N TYR A 174 12.40 7.86 -18.65
CA TYR A 174 11.62 7.87 -17.41
C TYR A 174 11.59 6.52 -16.69
N LEU A 175 11.46 5.40 -17.42
CA LEU A 175 11.47 4.07 -16.79
C LEU A 175 12.83 3.76 -16.14
N ILE A 176 13.94 4.07 -16.82
CA ILE A 176 15.29 3.89 -16.27
C ILE A 176 15.49 4.79 -15.04
N THR A 177 15.05 6.05 -15.11
CA THR A 177 15.18 6.99 -13.99
C THR A 177 14.41 6.50 -12.76
N VAL A 178 13.15 6.06 -12.95
CA VAL A 178 12.35 5.50 -11.85
C VAL A 178 13.00 4.25 -11.29
N LEU A 179 13.48 3.34 -12.14
CA LEU A 179 14.17 2.14 -11.68
C LEU A 179 15.40 2.49 -10.82
N ALA A 180 16.22 3.45 -11.26
CA ALA A 180 17.36 3.93 -10.50
C ALA A 180 16.95 4.54 -9.14
N MET A 181 15.86 5.31 -9.11
CA MET A 181 15.32 5.86 -7.86
C MET A 181 14.84 4.77 -6.90
N ILE A 182 14.12 3.76 -7.40
CA ILE A 182 13.65 2.63 -6.58
C ILE A 182 14.83 1.80 -6.05
N LEU A 183 15.86 1.56 -6.87
CA LEU A 183 17.09 0.91 -6.42
C LEU A 183 17.79 1.74 -5.34
N ALA A 184 17.86 3.07 -5.49
CA ALA A 184 18.42 3.95 -4.46
C ALA A 184 17.64 3.87 -3.14
N VAL A 185 16.31 3.77 -3.18
CA VAL A 185 15.49 3.53 -1.98
C VAL A 185 15.83 2.18 -1.35
N PHE A 186 15.97 1.12 -2.15
CA PHE A 186 16.39 -0.20 -1.62
C PHE A 186 17.78 -0.14 -0.97
N PHE A 187 18.73 0.57 -1.56
CA PHE A 187 20.04 0.78 -0.93
C PHE A 187 19.93 1.56 0.38
N ALA A 188 19.08 2.59 0.45
CA ALA A 188 18.83 3.33 1.68
C ALA A 188 18.21 2.44 2.77
N GLN A 189 17.38 1.46 2.40
CA GLN A 189 16.75 0.50 3.33
C GLN A 189 17.75 -0.45 3.99
N ILE A 190 18.93 -0.67 3.40
CA ILE A 190 20.00 -1.50 3.98
C ILE A 190 20.65 -0.81 5.18
N HIS A 191 20.56 0.52 5.27
CA HIS A 191 21.19 1.29 6.34
C HIS A 191 20.64 0.87 7.72
N PRO A 192 21.51 0.59 8.73
CA PRO A 192 21.09 0.02 10.01
C PRO A 192 20.10 0.90 10.78
N ASN A 193 20.17 2.22 10.58
CA ASN A 193 19.27 3.17 11.24
C ASN A 193 17.95 3.37 10.48
N TYR A 194 17.79 2.83 9.26
CA TYR A 194 16.62 3.09 8.42
C TYR A 194 15.31 2.73 9.14
N LEU A 195 15.27 1.58 9.82
CA LEU A 195 14.08 1.10 10.54
C LEU A 195 13.88 1.73 11.94
N THR A 196 14.76 2.64 12.36
CA THR A 196 14.64 3.28 13.68
C THR A 196 13.60 4.40 13.66
N GLN A 197 13.03 4.73 14.84
CA GLN A 197 12.08 5.84 14.93
C GLN A 197 12.71 7.20 14.60
N GLN A 198 14.01 7.38 14.86
CA GLN A 198 14.74 8.60 14.52
C GLN A 198 14.70 8.90 13.02
N TRP A 199 14.69 7.85 12.18
CA TRP A 199 14.67 7.97 10.72
C TRP A 199 13.25 8.04 10.14
N GLN A 200 12.20 8.01 10.95
CA GLN A 200 10.81 8.04 10.46
C GLN A 200 10.54 9.23 9.54
N ARG A 201 10.95 10.44 9.94
CA ARG A 201 10.80 11.66 9.12
C ARG A 201 11.56 11.55 7.80
N LEU A 202 12.80 11.05 7.84
CA LEU A 202 13.62 10.89 6.64
C LEU A 202 13.02 9.84 5.70
N ARG A 203 12.51 8.72 6.22
CA ARG A 203 11.79 7.71 5.42
C ARG A 203 10.59 8.34 4.71
N SER A 204 9.77 9.10 5.42
CA SER A 204 8.62 9.79 4.83
C SER A 204 9.04 10.76 3.73
N ILE A 205 10.10 11.55 3.94
CA ILE A 205 10.65 12.44 2.92
C ILE A 205 11.11 11.66 1.69
N ILE A 206 11.84 10.55 1.87
CA ILE A 206 12.30 9.71 0.75
C ILE A 206 11.11 9.21 -0.08
N PHE A 207 10.10 8.63 0.56
CA PHE A 207 8.92 8.14 -0.15
C PHE A 207 8.14 9.28 -0.83
N CYS A 208 7.97 10.42 -0.17
CA CYS A 208 7.32 11.60 -0.77
C CYS A 208 8.08 12.13 -1.99
N SER A 209 9.41 12.17 -1.94
CA SER A 209 10.23 12.61 -3.06
C SER A 209 10.12 11.64 -4.25
N VAL A 210 10.15 10.33 -3.98
CA VAL A 210 10.05 9.32 -5.04
C VAL A 210 8.65 9.28 -5.65
N SER A 211 7.59 9.39 -4.84
CA SER A 211 6.23 9.49 -5.36
C SER A 211 5.97 10.83 -6.07
N GLY A 212 6.50 11.94 -5.54
CA GLY A 212 6.32 13.29 -6.09
C GLY A 212 7.07 13.54 -7.39
N TYR A 213 8.14 12.78 -7.66
CA TYR A 213 8.88 12.84 -8.93
C TYR A 213 7.97 12.72 -10.15
N GLY A 214 6.88 11.96 -10.05
CA GLY A 214 5.97 11.70 -11.16
C GLY A 214 5.24 12.93 -11.67
N VAL A 215 5.25 14.05 -10.94
CA VAL A 215 4.81 15.35 -11.46
C VAL A 215 5.66 15.78 -12.66
N ILE A 216 6.97 15.52 -12.66
CA ILE A 216 7.88 15.89 -13.77
C ILE A 216 7.50 15.20 -15.09
N PRO A 217 7.42 13.85 -15.19
CA PRO A 217 6.96 13.20 -16.41
C PRO A 217 5.53 13.57 -16.77
N THR A 218 4.63 13.83 -15.81
CA THR A 218 3.28 14.31 -16.13
C THR A 218 3.32 15.67 -16.81
N LEU A 219 4.04 16.66 -16.26
CA LEU A 219 4.17 17.99 -16.87
C LEU A 219 4.83 17.93 -18.25
N HIS A 220 5.89 17.14 -18.38
CA HIS A 220 6.55 16.95 -19.66
C HIS A 220 5.62 16.29 -20.69
N TRP A 221 4.86 15.27 -20.28
CA TRP A 221 3.87 14.63 -21.12
C TRP A 221 2.77 15.60 -21.56
N VAL A 222 2.26 16.45 -20.68
CA VAL A 222 1.29 17.50 -21.03
C VAL A 222 1.86 18.43 -22.09
N TRP A 223 3.11 18.87 -21.94
CA TRP A 223 3.78 19.72 -22.92
C TRP A 223 3.93 19.05 -24.29
N LEU A 224 4.38 17.79 -24.34
CA LEU A 224 4.56 17.04 -25.59
C LEU A 224 3.26 16.78 -26.35
N ASN A 225 2.11 16.69 -25.67
CA ASN A 225 0.83 16.42 -26.30
C ASN A 225 0.08 17.70 -26.72
N GLY A 226 0.70 18.89 -26.68
CA GLY A 226 0.07 20.15 -27.08
C GLY A 226 -0.63 20.91 -25.95
N GLY A 227 -0.32 20.58 -24.70
CA GLY A 227 -0.82 21.28 -23.52
C GLY A 227 -2.18 20.78 -23.01
N ILE A 228 -2.74 21.52 -22.05
CA ILE A 228 -3.95 21.13 -21.29
C ILE A 228 -5.20 21.01 -22.18
N GLY A 229 -5.21 21.70 -23.34
CA GLY A 229 -6.33 21.65 -24.29
C GLY A 229 -6.38 20.39 -25.16
N ALA A 230 -5.33 19.57 -25.17
CA ALA A 230 -5.31 18.37 -26.00
C ALA A 230 -6.28 17.31 -25.46
N PRO A 231 -7.07 16.61 -26.32
CA PRO A 231 -8.08 15.66 -25.87
C PRO A 231 -7.53 14.55 -24.95
N ILE A 232 -6.35 14.02 -25.27
CA ILE A 232 -5.71 12.98 -24.44
C ILE A 232 -5.32 13.52 -23.06
N VAL A 233 -4.92 14.79 -22.98
CA VAL A 233 -4.55 15.46 -21.73
C VAL A 233 -5.78 15.70 -20.87
N GLN A 234 -6.88 16.15 -21.48
CA GLN A 234 -8.15 16.34 -20.78
C GLN A 234 -8.72 15.03 -20.23
N ASP A 235 -8.47 13.89 -20.89
CA ASP A 235 -8.94 12.58 -20.42
C ASP A 235 -8.04 11.97 -19.33
N PHE A 236 -6.71 12.00 -19.50
CA PHE A 236 -5.79 11.31 -18.60
C PHE A 236 -5.27 12.18 -17.44
N ALA A 237 -5.05 13.49 -17.63
CA ALA A 237 -4.52 14.34 -16.57
C ALA A 237 -5.42 14.39 -15.31
N PRO A 238 -6.76 14.48 -15.41
CA PRO A 238 -7.62 14.42 -14.24
C PRO A 238 -7.48 13.11 -13.45
N ARG A 239 -7.26 11.98 -14.14
CA ARG A 239 -7.04 10.69 -13.49
C ARG A 239 -5.76 10.66 -12.67
N VAL A 240 -4.69 11.26 -13.21
CA VAL A 240 -3.42 11.45 -12.49
C VAL A 240 -3.63 12.36 -11.28
N ILE A 241 -4.33 13.49 -11.45
CA ILE A 241 -4.62 14.43 -10.35
C ILE A 241 -5.39 13.74 -9.22
N VAL A 242 -6.45 12.99 -9.55
CA VAL A 242 -7.24 12.25 -8.54
C VAL A 242 -6.37 11.24 -7.80
N MET A 243 -5.48 10.51 -8.49
CA MET A 243 -4.53 9.60 -7.83
C MET A 243 -3.66 10.36 -6.82
N TYR A 244 -3.06 11.50 -7.20
CA TYR A 244 -2.23 12.30 -6.29
C TYR A 244 -3.02 12.92 -5.14
N MET A 245 -4.29 13.29 -5.35
CA MET A 245 -5.17 13.78 -4.28
C MET A 245 -5.45 12.68 -3.24
N ILE A 246 -5.75 11.46 -3.68
CA ILE A 246 -5.92 10.30 -2.77
C ILE A 246 -4.61 10.00 -2.04
N ALA A 247 -3.47 10.01 -2.75
CA ALA A 247 -2.15 9.79 -2.16
C ALA A 247 -1.81 10.83 -1.09
N LEU A 248 -2.04 12.11 -1.38
CA LEU A 248 -1.82 13.21 -0.44
C LEU A 248 -2.73 13.06 0.78
N LEU A 249 -4.01 12.77 0.58
CA LEU A 249 -4.96 12.55 1.67
C LEU A 249 -4.52 11.39 2.57
N ALA A 250 -4.13 10.25 1.98
CA ALA A 250 -3.60 9.11 2.72
C ALA A 250 -2.37 9.51 3.54
N PHE A 251 -1.43 10.22 2.93
CA PHE A 251 -0.22 10.68 3.61
C PHE A 251 -0.54 11.65 4.77
N LEU A 252 -1.51 12.56 4.60
CA LEU A 252 -1.94 13.47 5.65
C LEU A 252 -2.52 12.72 6.86
N PHE A 253 -3.33 11.68 6.65
CA PHE A 253 -3.79 10.80 7.72
C PHE A 253 -2.62 10.10 8.43
N TYR A 254 -1.70 9.52 7.66
CA TYR A 254 -0.53 8.82 8.19
C TYR A 254 0.33 9.70 9.11
N ILE A 255 0.67 10.93 8.68
CA ILE A 255 1.55 11.80 9.47
C ILE A 255 0.83 12.47 10.65
N SER A 256 -0.44 12.83 10.49
CA SER A 256 -1.18 13.63 11.48
C SER A 256 -1.66 12.81 12.68
N LYS A 257 -1.82 11.50 12.52
CA LYS A 257 -2.42 10.60 13.52
C LYS A 257 -3.84 11.03 13.92
N VAL A 258 -4.57 11.65 13.00
CA VAL A 258 -5.97 12.08 13.17
C VAL A 258 -6.88 11.01 12.55
N PRO A 259 -7.94 10.52 13.22
CA PRO A 259 -8.63 11.16 14.35
C PRO A 259 -8.19 10.70 15.74
N GLU A 260 -7.39 9.65 15.88
CA GLU A 260 -7.05 9.06 17.19
C GLU A 260 -6.34 10.03 18.12
N ARG A 261 -5.61 11.01 17.57
CA ARG A 261 -5.01 12.11 18.33
C ARG A 261 -6.02 12.91 19.14
N TYR A 262 -7.25 13.08 18.64
CA TYR A 262 -8.32 13.81 19.32
C TYR A 262 -9.23 12.89 20.15
N PHE A 263 -9.26 11.60 19.82
CA PHE A 263 -10.07 10.59 20.50
C PHE A 263 -9.21 9.41 20.99
N PRO A 264 -8.22 9.66 21.87
CA PRO A 264 -7.30 8.62 22.30
C PRO A 264 -8.03 7.47 22.98
N GLY A 265 -7.68 6.23 22.62
CA GLY A 265 -8.30 5.01 23.12
C GLY A 265 -9.66 4.63 22.51
N GLN A 266 -10.38 5.57 21.88
CA GLN A 266 -11.69 5.28 21.27
C GLN A 266 -11.55 4.60 19.90
N LEU A 267 -10.46 4.88 19.19
CA LEU A 267 -10.19 4.40 17.84
C LEU A 267 -9.12 3.29 17.83
N ASN A 268 -9.02 2.52 18.92
CA ASN A 268 -8.05 1.44 19.05
C ASN A 268 -8.24 0.35 17.99
N TYR A 269 -9.49 -0.02 17.69
CA TYR A 269 -9.82 -1.15 16.83
C TYR A 269 -10.32 -0.73 15.44
N LEU A 270 -10.98 0.42 15.32
CA LEU A 270 -11.57 0.90 14.08
C LEU A 270 -11.44 2.42 13.95
N GLY A 271 -11.08 2.89 12.76
CA GLY A 271 -11.10 4.31 12.39
C GLY A 271 -9.83 5.09 12.73
N SER A 272 -8.74 4.42 13.12
CA SER A 272 -7.45 5.12 13.30
C SER A 272 -6.87 5.58 11.96
N SER A 273 -6.04 6.62 11.99
CA SER A 273 -5.47 7.24 10.79
C SER A 273 -4.64 6.26 9.97
N HIS A 274 -3.94 5.34 10.64
CA HIS A 274 -3.16 4.30 9.98
C HIS A 274 -4.05 3.33 9.22
N GLN A 275 -5.20 2.95 9.80
CA GLN A 275 -6.20 2.12 9.11
C GLN A 275 -6.81 2.85 7.90
N ILE A 276 -7.09 4.14 8.03
CA ILE A 276 -7.57 4.98 6.93
C ILE A 276 -6.52 5.07 5.81
N TRP A 277 -5.23 5.22 6.17
CA TRP A 277 -4.12 5.20 5.20
C TRP A 277 -4.11 3.90 4.39
N HIS A 278 -4.24 2.74 5.03
CA HIS A 278 -4.32 1.45 4.33
C HIS A 278 -5.49 1.39 3.35
N ILE A 279 -6.69 1.78 3.78
CA ILE A 279 -7.89 1.79 2.92
C ILE A 279 -7.67 2.71 1.72
N LEU A 280 -7.18 3.93 1.94
CA LEU A 280 -6.91 4.89 0.87
C LEU A 280 -5.80 4.41 -0.07
N ALA A 281 -4.80 3.69 0.41
CA ALA A 281 -3.78 3.08 -0.44
C ALA A 281 -4.37 2.05 -1.40
N VAL A 282 -5.29 1.18 -0.94
CA VAL A 282 -6.01 0.24 -1.82
C VAL A 282 -6.86 0.99 -2.85
N VAL A 283 -7.62 2.00 -2.41
CA VAL A 283 -8.47 2.82 -3.29
C VAL A 283 -7.63 3.54 -4.35
N MET A 284 -6.47 4.09 -3.96
CA MET A 284 -5.54 4.75 -4.88
C MET A 284 -5.02 3.79 -5.95
N LEU A 285 -4.55 2.60 -5.57
CA LEU A 285 -4.05 1.61 -6.52
C LEU A 285 -5.17 1.06 -7.42
N TYR A 286 -6.38 0.89 -6.89
CA TYR A 286 -7.55 0.53 -7.68
C TYR A 286 -7.91 1.63 -8.70
N TRP A 287 -7.92 2.89 -8.28
CA TRP A 287 -8.14 4.02 -9.19
C TRP A 287 -7.08 4.07 -10.30
N TRP A 288 -5.81 3.82 -9.95
CA TRP A 288 -4.72 3.79 -10.92
C TRP A 288 -4.83 2.64 -11.90
N HIS A 289 -5.23 1.45 -11.43
CA HIS A 289 -5.55 0.31 -12.28
C HIS A 289 -6.64 0.67 -13.30
N GLN A 290 -7.78 1.20 -12.83
CA GLN A 290 -8.88 1.62 -13.72
C GLN A 290 -8.41 2.68 -14.73
N SER A 291 -7.55 3.59 -14.31
CA SER A 291 -6.96 4.61 -15.18
C SER A 291 -6.03 4.00 -16.23
N THR A 292 -5.25 2.99 -15.85
CA THR A 292 -4.35 2.26 -16.75
C THR A 292 -5.14 1.53 -17.84
N VAL A 293 -6.19 0.79 -17.46
CA VAL A 293 -7.08 0.10 -18.42
C VAL A 293 -7.75 1.10 -19.36
N TYR A 294 -8.26 2.22 -18.83
CA TYR A 294 -8.90 3.25 -19.64
C TYR A 294 -7.95 3.86 -20.67
N VAL A 295 -6.72 4.22 -20.28
CA VAL A 295 -5.74 4.81 -21.19
C VAL A 295 -5.25 3.79 -22.21
N MET A 296 -5.08 2.53 -21.81
CA MET A 296 -4.77 1.44 -22.74
C MET A 296 -5.84 1.36 -23.84
N GLN A 297 -7.12 1.28 -23.48
CA GLN A 297 -8.22 1.27 -24.46
C GLN A 297 -8.24 2.53 -25.33
N TYR A 298 -7.98 3.70 -24.75
CA TYR A 298 -7.85 4.94 -25.51
C TYR A 298 -6.73 4.84 -26.56
N ARG A 299 -5.55 4.32 -26.20
CA ARG A 299 -4.41 4.15 -27.12
C ARG A 299 -4.67 3.16 -28.25
N HIS A 300 -5.46 2.11 -27.99
CA HIS A 300 -5.88 1.18 -29.02
C HIS A 300 -6.95 1.77 -29.95
N SER A 301 -7.80 2.66 -29.45
CA SER A 301 -8.81 3.37 -30.26
C SER A 301 -8.23 4.53 -31.10
N LYS A 302 -7.13 5.13 -30.63
CA LYS A 302 -6.47 6.28 -31.27
C LYS A 302 -4.96 5.99 -31.36
N PRO A 303 -4.51 5.40 -32.47
CA PRO A 303 -3.11 5.07 -32.66
C PRO A 303 -2.25 6.34 -32.66
N CYS A 304 -0.94 6.15 -32.46
CA CYS A 304 0.01 7.25 -32.54
C CYS A 304 -0.03 7.90 -33.92
N PRO A 305 0.13 9.24 -34.01
CA PRO A 305 0.31 9.88 -35.31
C PRO A 305 1.50 9.22 -36.02
N ASP A 306 1.33 8.88 -37.30
CA ASP A 306 2.47 8.52 -38.14
C ASP A 306 3.43 9.71 -38.12
N TYR A 307 4.58 9.54 -37.47
CA TYR A 307 5.69 10.45 -37.66
C TYR A 307 6.16 10.23 -39.10
N VAL A 308 5.59 10.98 -40.04
CA VAL A 308 6.23 11.21 -41.33
C VAL A 308 7.56 11.85 -40.96
N SER A 309 8.63 11.07 -41.02
CA SER A 309 9.98 11.58 -40.90
C SER A 309 10.16 12.59 -42.02
N HIS A 310 10.07 13.88 -41.69
CA HIS A 310 10.65 14.93 -42.53
C HIS A 310 12.16 14.80 -42.40
N LEU A 311 12.73 13.83 -43.11
CA LEU A 311 14.13 13.80 -43.53
C LEU A 311 14.15 13.43 -45.01
#